data_AF-A0A1V2IN23-F1
#
_entry.id   AF-A0A1V2IN23-F1
#
_cell.length_a   1.000
_cell.length_b   1.000
_cell.length_c   1.000
_cell.angle_alpha   90.00
_cell.angle_beta   90.00
_cell.angle_gamma   90.00
#
_symmetry.space_group_name_H-M   'P 1'
#
loop_
_entity.id
_entity.type
_entity.pdbx_description
1 polymer ?
#
loop_
_entity_poly.entity_id
_entity_poly.type
_entity_poly.pdbx_seq_one_letter_code
_entity_poly.pdbx_strand_id
1 'polypeptide(L)'
;MTHRTLIVARVSADDEPPVADIFRESDDGELPHLLGVVRRDLFSFHGLYFHLIEATDDVAPALPAVREHPLFVDVNTKLARHITAYDPDTWRSPRDAIARNFYSWVADRHPVKPDHHDEGENHGGSVDR
;
A
#
# COMPACT_ATOMS: atom_id res chain seq x y z
N MET A 1 -10.17 -11.69 3.77
CA MET A 1 -8.74 -11.62 3.37
C MET A 1 -8.55 -10.28 2.69
N THR A 2 -7.38 -9.65 2.78
CA THR A 2 -7.12 -8.43 2.01
C THR A 2 -6.50 -8.79 0.66
N HIS A 3 -6.94 -8.11 -0.39
CA HIS A 3 -6.41 -8.23 -1.74
C HIS A 3 -5.31 -7.21 -1.94
N ARG A 4 -4.24 -7.60 -2.65
CA ARG A 4 -3.09 -6.75 -2.94
C ARG A 4 -3.00 -6.48 -4.43
N THR A 5 -3.06 -5.21 -4.79
CA THR A 5 -2.83 -4.73 -6.16
C THR A 5 -1.57 -3.88 -6.15
N LEU A 6 -0.64 -4.19 -7.06
CA LEU A 6 0.58 -3.41 -7.25
C LEU A 6 0.54 -2.77 -8.62
N ILE A 7 0.57 -1.44 -8.67
CA ILE A 7 0.66 -0.66 -9.90
C ILE A 7 2.11 -0.19 -10.08
N VAL A 8 2.62 -0.28 -11.30
CA VAL A 8 3.97 0.13 -11.67
C VAL A 8 3.92 1.23 -12.74
N ALA A 9 4.59 2.34 -12.47
CA ALA A 9 4.69 3.48 -13.38
C ALA A 9 6.06 4.15 -13.24
N ARG A 10 6.22 5.37 -13.76
CA ARG A 10 7.42 6.20 -13.60
C ARG A 10 7.09 7.49 -12.87
N VAL A 11 8.03 7.94 -12.04
CA VAL A 11 7.96 9.21 -11.30
C VAL A 11 9.37 9.78 -11.15
N SER A 12 9.51 11.11 -11.13
CA SER A 12 10.77 11.76 -10.77
C SER A 12 10.84 12.02 -9.26
N ALA A 13 12.04 12.19 -8.70
CA ALA A 13 12.19 12.47 -7.26
C ALA A 13 11.49 13.80 -6.86
N ASP A 14 11.51 14.80 -7.75
CA ASP A 14 10.86 16.10 -7.53
C ASP A 14 9.33 15.99 -7.54
N ASP A 15 8.79 14.93 -8.16
CA ASP A 15 7.36 14.65 -8.24
C ASP A 15 6.83 13.81 -7.06
N GLU A 16 7.69 13.25 -6.20
CA GLU A 16 7.24 12.43 -5.06
C GLU A 16 6.39 13.22 -4.03
N PRO A 17 6.82 14.42 -3.57
CA PRO A 17 6.00 15.21 -2.65
C PRO A 17 4.60 15.59 -3.19
N PRO A 18 4.45 16.15 -4.41
CA PRO A 18 3.12 16.47 -4.92
C PRO A 18 2.24 15.22 -5.14
N VAL A 19 2.82 14.09 -5.55
CA VAL A 19 2.09 12.82 -5.64
C VAL A 19 1.56 12.38 -4.26
N ALA A 20 2.38 12.48 -3.22
CA ALA A 20 1.95 12.16 -1.86
C ALA A 20 0.82 13.10 -1.39
N ASP A 21 0.89 14.39 -1.73
CA ASP A 21 -0.15 15.37 -1.38
C ASP A 21 -1.48 15.07 -2.07
N ILE A 22 -1.45 14.71 -3.36
CA ILE A 22 -2.64 14.33 -4.13
C ILE A 22 -3.33 13.10 -3.50
N PHE A 23 -2.55 12.08 -3.12
CA PHE A 23 -3.13 10.91 -2.47
C PHE A 23 -3.64 11.21 -1.06
N ARG A 24 -2.97 12.09 -0.30
CA ARG A 24 -3.47 12.49 1.02
C ARG A 24 -4.84 13.17 0.93
N GLU A 25 -5.00 14.11 -0.01
CA GLU A 25 -6.29 14.75 -0.29
C GLU A 25 -7.36 13.71 -0.68
N SER A 26 -6.99 12.75 -1.54
CA SER A 26 -7.89 11.66 -1.91
C SER A 26 -8.25 10.76 -0.73
N ASP A 27 -7.30 10.48 0.15
CA ASP A 27 -7.43 9.53 1.26
C ASP A 27 -8.25 10.13 2.42
N ASP A 28 -8.30 11.46 2.53
CA ASP A 28 -9.20 12.20 3.42
C ASP A 28 -10.66 12.26 2.90
N GLY A 29 -10.89 11.86 1.65
CA GLY A 29 -12.21 11.84 1.00
C GLY A 29 -12.89 10.46 1.00
N GLU A 30 -14.00 10.34 0.26
CA GLU A 30 -14.80 9.10 0.23
C GLU A 30 -14.26 8.05 -0.76
N LEU A 31 -13.40 8.44 -1.71
CA LEU A 31 -12.95 7.58 -2.80
C LEU A 31 -12.30 6.25 -2.36
N PRO A 32 -11.39 6.22 -1.36
CA PRO A 32 -10.78 4.97 -0.92
C PRO A 32 -11.83 4.00 -0.35
N HIS A 33 -12.83 4.52 0.36
CA HIS A 33 -13.90 3.71 0.97
C HIS A 33 -14.80 3.08 -0.09
N LEU A 34 -15.11 3.80 -1.17
CA LEU A 34 -15.86 3.26 -2.32
C LEU A 34 -15.16 2.07 -2.98
N LEU A 35 -13.82 2.03 -2.88
CA LEU A 35 -12.97 0.98 -3.43
C LEU A 35 -12.56 -0.08 -2.40
N GLY A 36 -13.04 0.02 -1.15
CA GLY A 36 -12.67 -0.88 -0.06
C GLY A 36 -11.18 -0.84 0.30
N VAL A 37 -10.47 0.25 -0.04
CA VAL A 37 -9.04 0.41 0.26
C VAL A 37 -8.85 0.54 1.76
N VAL A 38 -8.00 -0.32 2.33
CA VAL A 38 -7.64 -0.32 3.75
C VAL A 38 -6.21 0.16 3.99
N ARG A 39 -5.36 0.12 2.95
CA ARG A 39 -3.98 0.58 3.03
C ARG A 39 -3.45 0.98 1.66
N ARG A 40 -2.64 2.04 1.63
CA ARG A 40 -1.88 2.50 0.47
C ARG A 40 -0.43 2.70 0.89
N ASP A 41 0.49 2.12 0.14
CA ASP A 41 1.91 2.45 0.24
C ASP A 41 2.42 2.84 -1.15
N LEU A 42 3.17 3.95 -1.20
CA LEU A 42 3.83 4.44 -2.41
C LEU A 42 5.34 4.25 -2.22
N PHE A 43 6.00 3.68 -3.22
CA PHE A 43 7.44 3.52 -3.23
C PHE A 43 8.01 4.05 -4.54
N SER A 44 9.25 4.53 -4.49
CA SER A 44 10.03 4.81 -5.68
C SER A 44 11.32 4.00 -5.69
N PHE A 45 11.79 3.63 -6.89
CA PHE A 45 13.08 2.98 -7.07
C PHE A 45 13.62 3.24 -8.47
N HIS A 46 14.74 3.97 -8.57
CA HIS A 46 15.37 4.32 -9.84
C HIS A 46 14.41 4.94 -10.89
N GLY A 47 13.57 5.88 -10.46
CA GLY A 47 12.58 6.55 -11.31
C GLY A 47 11.33 5.71 -11.63
N LEU A 48 11.22 4.52 -11.03
CA LEU A 48 9.98 3.75 -11.02
C LEU A 48 9.13 4.14 -9.82
N TYR A 49 7.82 4.11 -10.03
CA TYR A 49 6.79 4.31 -9.03
C TYR A 49 6.07 2.99 -8.80
N PHE A 50 5.88 2.64 -7.53
CA PHE A 50 5.15 1.46 -7.09
C PHE A 50 4.03 1.90 -6.16
N HIS A 51 2.82 1.48 -6.49
CA HIS A 51 1.65 1.80 -5.71
C HIS A 51 0.99 0.51 -5.27
N LEU A 52 1.24 0.16 -4.01
CA LEU A 52 0.65 -0.98 -3.35
C LEU A 52 -0.66 -0.55 -2.71
N ILE A 53 -1.73 -1.22 -3.10
CA ILE A 53 -3.07 -1.05 -2.54
C ILE A 53 -3.43 -2.35 -1.85
N GLU A 54 -3.78 -2.28 -0.56
CA GLU A 54 -4.51 -3.35 0.10
C GLU A 54 -5.99 -2.95 0.23
N ALA A 55 -6.89 -3.84 -0.15
CA ALA A 55 -8.33 -3.63 -0.10
C ALA A 55 -9.07 -4.86 0.43
N THR A 56 -10.32 -4.69 0.87
CA THR A 56 -11.18 -5.80 1.30
C THR A 56 -11.52 -6.76 0.16
N ASP A 57 -11.60 -6.24 -1.06
CA ASP A 57 -11.92 -6.96 -2.29
C ASP A 57 -10.90 -6.63 -3.39
N ASP A 58 -10.91 -7.41 -4.47
CA ASP A 58 -10.05 -7.13 -5.62
C ASP A 58 -10.46 -5.79 -6.27
N VAL A 59 -9.51 -4.86 -6.33
CA VAL A 59 -9.71 -3.52 -6.90
C VAL A 59 -9.74 -3.58 -8.45
N ALA A 60 -9.09 -4.57 -9.07
CA ALA A 60 -8.96 -4.64 -10.53
C ALA A 60 -10.32 -4.74 -11.26
N PRO A 61 -11.29 -5.56 -10.82
CA PRO A 61 -12.64 -5.59 -11.39
C PRO A 61 -13.49 -4.35 -11.10
N ALA A 62 -13.21 -3.62 -10.01
CA ALA A 62 -13.96 -2.42 -9.60
C ALA A 62 -13.49 -1.14 -10.33
N LEU A 63 -12.21 -1.12 -10.74
CA LEU A 63 -11.57 -0.01 -11.45
C LEU A 63 -12.37 0.52 -12.66
N PRO A 64 -12.93 -0.32 -13.56
CA PRO A 64 -13.77 0.15 -14.66
C PRO A 64 -15.01 0.93 -14.20
N ALA A 65 -15.66 0.52 -13.12
CA ALA A 65 -16.89 1.14 -12.63
C ALA A 65 -16.63 2.50 -11.97
N VAL A 66 -15.48 2.69 -11.34
CA VAL A 66 -15.11 3.97 -10.73
C VAL A 66 -14.39 4.92 -11.70
N ARG A 67 -14.06 4.46 -12.92
CA ARG A 67 -13.26 5.24 -13.87
C ARG A 67 -13.91 6.58 -14.25
N GLU A 68 -15.23 6.62 -14.26
CA GLU A 68 -16.02 7.81 -14.55
C GLU A 68 -16.41 8.60 -13.30
N HIS A 69 -16.08 8.09 -12.10
CA HIS A 69 -16.40 8.76 -10.86
C HIS A 69 -15.62 10.08 -10.74
N PRO A 70 -16.26 11.22 -10.40
CA PRO A 70 -15.61 12.53 -10.39
C PRO A 70 -14.34 12.58 -9.52
N LEU A 71 -14.36 11.96 -8.33
CA LEU A 71 -13.19 11.90 -7.45
C LEU A 71 -12.03 11.11 -8.08
N PHE A 72 -12.33 10.04 -8.81
CA PHE A 72 -11.32 9.23 -9.49
C PHE A 72 -10.71 9.99 -10.68
N VAL A 73 -11.56 10.71 -11.44
CA VAL A 73 -11.11 11.58 -12.53
C VAL A 73 -10.22 12.70 -12.02
N ASP A 74 -10.58 13.34 -10.90
CA ASP A 74 -9.80 14.41 -10.28
C ASP A 74 -8.40 13.93 -9.87
N VAL A 75 -8.32 12.83 -9.11
CA VAL A 75 -7.04 12.24 -8.68
C VAL A 75 -6.17 11.88 -9.89
N ASN A 76 -6.72 11.19 -10.90
CA ASN A 76 -5.93 10.85 -12.09
C ASN A 76 -5.49 12.08 -12.89
N THR A 77 -6.32 13.12 -12.97
CA THR A 77 -5.98 14.36 -13.67
C THR A 77 -4.82 15.08 -12.99
N LYS A 78 -4.81 15.12 -11.65
CA LYS A 78 -3.70 15.66 -10.86
C LYS A 78 -2.44 14.82 -11.05
N LEU A 79 -2.55 13.49 -10.95
CA LEU A 79 -1.42 12.56 -11.08
C LEU A 79 -0.80 12.53 -12.48
N ALA A 80 -1.59 12.76 -13.55
CA ALA A 80 -1.11 12.70 -14.94
C ALA A 80 0.03 13.69 -15.26
N ARG A 81 0.25 14.70 -14.40
CA ARG A 81 1.36 15.66 -14.53
C ARG A 81 2.68 15.14 -13.95
N HIS A 82 2.60 14.12 -13.11
CA HIS A 82 3.71 13.64 -12.27
C HIS A 82 4.07 12.18 -12.57
N ILE A 83 3.11 11.40 -13.05
CA ILE A 83 3.26 9.97 -13.30
C ILE A 83 3.12 9.69 -14.79
N THR A 84 4.06 8.93 -15.32
CA THR A 84 4.00 8.43 -16.71
C THR A 84 3.96 6.91 -16.73
N ALA A 85 3.40 6.34 -17.80
CA ALA A 85 3.33 4.90 -17.96
C ALA A 85 4.73 4.26 -17.90
N TYR A 86 4.83 3.08 -17.30
CA TYR A 86 6.09 2.32 -17.25
C TYR A 86 6.64 2.04 -18.65
N ASP A 87 5.76 1.57 -19.54
CA ASP A 87 5.97 1.33 -20.96
C ASP A 87 4.93 2.14 -21.77
N PRO A 88 5.28 3.37 -22.19
CA PRO A 88 4.37 4.23 -22.94
C PRO A 88 3.95 3.67 -24.30
N ASP A 89 4.78 2.84 -24.92
CA ASP A 89 4.54 2.33 -26.28
C ASP A 89 3.45 1.25 -26.30
N THR A 90 3.32 0.49 -25.22
CA THR A 90 2.34 -0.60 -25.10
C THR A 90 1.14 -0.27 -24.21
N TRP A 91 1.15 0.88 -23.53
CA TRP A 91 0.09 1.29 -22.61
C TRP A 91 -1.22 1.60 -23.34
N ARG A 92 -2.31 0.96 -22.91
CA ARG A 92 -3.68 1.17 -23.45
C ARG A 92 -4.68 1.50 -22.35
N SER A 93 -4.43 1.03 -21.13
CA SER A 93 -5.30 1.24 -19.98
C SER A 93 -4.56 1.10 -18.66
N PRO A 94 -5.13 1.56 -17.53
CA PRO A 94 -4.57 1.33 -16.20
C PRO A 94 -4.25 -0.15 -15.89
N ARG A 95 -4.94 -1.09 -16.54
CA ARG A 95 -4.69 -2.53 -16.38
C ARG A 95 -3.28 -2.94 -16.82
N ASP A 96 -2.70 -2.24 -17.80
CA ASP A 96 -1.37 -2.55 -18.33
C ASP A 96 -0.25 -2.15 -17.35
N ALA A 97 -0.58 -1.35 -16.33
CA ALA A 97 0.32 -0.97 -15.25
C ALA A 97 0.22 -1.90 -14.03
N ILE A 98 -0.74 -2.83 -13.98
CA ILE A 98 -0.94 -3.72 -12.83
C ILE A 98 0.00 -4.92 -12.92
N ALA A 99 0.83 -5.11 -11.89
CA ALA A 99 1.72 -6.24 -11.76
C ALA A 99 0.95 -7.54 -11.45
N ARG A 100 1.46 -8.67 -11.95
CA ARG A 100 0.89 -10.00 -11.70
C ARG A 100 1.40 -10.58 -10.39
N ASN A 101 0.53 -10.71 -9.39
CA ASN A 101 0.82 -11.48 -8.18
C ASN A 101 0.77 -12.99 -8.52
N PHE A 102 1.93 -13.59 -8.79
CA PHE A 102 2.04 -14.99 -9.20
C PHE A 102 2.26 -15.96 -8.02
N TYR A 103 2.55 -15.44 -6.83
CA TYR A 103 2.81 -16.21 -5.63
C TYR A 103 2.48 -15.39 -4.38
N SER A 104 1.76 -15.99 -3.45
CA SER A 104 1.41 -15.37 -2.17
C SER A 104 1.59 -16.37 -1.04
N TRP A 105 2.13 -15.91 0.07
CA TRP A 105 2.28 -16.67 1.30
C TRP A 105 2.08 -15.74 2.49
N VAL A 106 1.44 -16.26 3.54
CA VAL A 106 1.23 -15.56 4.80
C VAL A 106 1.68 -16.50 5.91
N ALA A 107 2.60 -16.04 6.75
CA ALA A 107 3.02 -16.79 7.93
C ALA A 107 1.86 -16.93 8.90
N ASP A 108 1.77 -18.07 9.59
CA ASP A 108 0.98 -18.14 10.82
C ASP A 108 1.56 -17.13 11.81
N ARG A 109 0.71 -16.29 12.37
CA ARG A 109 1.13 -15.25 13.33
C ARG A 109 1.63 -15.96 14.59
N HIS A 110 2.94 -16.24 14.68
CA HIS A 110 3.52 -16.78 15.90
C HIS A 110 3.33 -15.76 17.03
N PRO A 111 2.65 -16.11 18.13
CA PRO A 111 2.64 -15.24 19.30
C PRO A 111 4.10 -15.11 19.78
N VAL A 112 4.61 -13.89 19.81
CA VAL A 112 5.85 -13.58 20.52
C VAL A 112 5.62 -14.03 21.96
N LYS A 113 6.36 -15.05 22.40
CA LYS A 113 6.31 -15.52 23.78
C LYS A 113 6.74 -14.33 24.64
N PRO A 114 5.95 -13.87 25.63
CA PRO A 114 6.41 -12.82 26.51
C PRO A 114 7.71 -13.30 27.18
N ASP A 115 8.74 -12.45 27.17
CA ASP A 115 9.96 -12.71 27.94
C ASP A 115 9.55 -12.88 29.40
N HIS A 116 9.57 -14.12 29.88
CA HIS A 116 9.63 -14.37 31.31
C HIS A 116 11.02 -13.94 31.75
N HIS A 117 11.13 -12.68 32.19
CA HIS A 117 12.19 -12.28 33.10
C HIS A 117 12.09 -13.21 34.32
N ASP A 118 13.02 -14.14 34.39
CA ASP A 118 13.31 -14.98 35.54
C ASP A 118 13.70 -14.05 36.69
N GLU A 119 12.74 -13.73 37.57
CA GLU A 119 13.05 -13.10 38.85
C GLU A 119 13.79 -14.14 39.68
N GLY A 120 15.12 -14.04 39.65
CA GLY A 120 16.01 -14.89 40.43
C GLY A 120 15.58 -14.96 41.89
N GLU A 121 15.42 -16.19 42.36
CA GLU A 121 15.28 -16.54 43.77
C GLU A 121 16.35 -15.84 44.61
N ASN A 122 15.94 -14.81 45.35
CA ASN A 122 16.77 -14.21 46.38
C ASN A 122 16.81 -15.18 47.58
N HIS A 123 17.86 -15.99 47.63
CA HIS A 123 18.18 -16.86 48.77
C HIS A 123 18.47 -16.01 50.03
N GLY A 124 17.42 -15.70 50.78
CA GLY A 124 17.51 -15.14 52.13
C GLY A 124 17.89 -16.20 53.16
N GLY A 125 19.14 -16.65 53.15
CA GLY A 125 19.72 -17.43 54.25
C GLY A 125 20.08 -16.51 55.42
N SER A 126 19.15 -16.30 56.36
CA SER A 126 19.46 -15.69 57.66
C SER A 126 19.79 -16.78 58.67
N VAL A 127 21.08 -16.92 58.97
CA VAL A 127 21.58 -17.60 60.17
C VAL A 127 21.37 -16.66 61.34
N ASP A 128 20.54 -17.05 62.32
CA ASP A 128 20.83 -16.81 63.74
C ASP A 128 19.82 -17.46 64.69
N ARG A 129 20.36 -18.37 65.52
CA ARG A 129 19.98 -18.82 66.88
C ARG A 129 19.76 -20.32 67.05
#